data_AF-A0A6J8E2A6-F1
#
_entry.id   AF-A0A6J8E2A6-F1
#
_cell.length_a   1.000
_cell.length_b   1.000
_cell.length_c   1.000
_cell.angle_alpha   90.00
_cell.angle_beta   90.00
_cell.angle_gamma   90.00
#
_symmetry.space_group_name_H-M   'P 1'
#
loop_
_entity.id
_entity.type
_entity.pdbx_description
1 polymer ?
#
loop_
_entity_poly.entity_id
_entity_poly.type
_entity_poly.pdbx_seq_one_letter_code
_entity_poly.pdbx_strand_id
1 'polypeptide(L)'
;MKDSNTKEESCRHLQTFKKLNFPIVSPEPTTSDAIIGGSVTLACTITSSVHPLTSVSWTKNNAGASQTLSTGMKYVIANVGLNQNIGSTTLIINSLSSSDEANYFCNGENQDGVASSSIILQISAQTTTEITTEETTTEITTEETTTEITTEETTKLQQTTTVTGGSCTCHSDTACTVLRVFRWAYLKDSNLTFEEIKEEMKEYLDELKSNLTVDQKTTTAAIRRKISVRDNRTSAVSVGSTGIILLIIPAIFIFSLDFTRFIQYIQNRKRTNNYK
;
A
#
# COMPACT_ATOMS: atom_id res chain seq x y z
N MET A 1 42.91 0.66 36.27
CA MET A 1 41.56 0.12 36.58
C MET A 1 40.63 1.29 36.89
N LYS A 2 40.34 2.08 35.85
CA LYS A 2 39.38 3.18 35.77
C LYS A 2 39.04 3.28 34.28
N ASP A 3 37.82 3.68 33.97
CA ASP A 3 37.31 4.01 32.62
C ASP A 3 36.64 2.88 31.83
N SER A 4 35.67 2.21 32.44
CA SER A 4 34.69 1.38 31.71
C SER A 4 33.24 1.74 32.00
N ASN A 5 32.98 2.86 32.69
CA ASN A 5 31.63 3.22 33.14
C ASN A 5 31.14 4.62 32.72
N THR A 6 31.84 5.30 31.82
CA THR A 6 31.50 6.68 31.37
C THR A 6 31.01 6.77 29.92
N LYS A 7 30.97 5.66 29.17
CA LYS A 7 30.43 5.65 27.81
C LYS A 7 28.96 5.26 27.73
N GLU A 8 28.42 4.61 28.76
CA GLU A 8 27.03 4.10 28.77
C GLU A 8 25.99 5.13 29.24
N GLU A 9 26.41 6.19 29.96
CA GLU A 9 25.52 7.30 30.35
C GLU A 9 25.43 8.41 29.29
N SER A 10 26.35 8.46 28.33
CA SER A 10 26.37 9.50 27.28
C SER A 10 25.35 9.26 26.15
N CYS A 11 24.78 8.05 26.04
CA CYS A 11 23.76 7.70 25.05
C CYS A 11 22.31 7.75 25.59
N ARG A 12 22.05 8.35 26.77
CA ARG A 12 20.67 8.48 27.30
C ARG A 12 19.99 9.83 27.03
N HIS A 13 20.69 10.80 26.43
CA HIS A 13 20.19 12.18 26.39
C HIS A 13 19.65 12.70 25.06
N LEU A 14 19.79 12.02 23.92
CA LEU A 14 19.29 12.54 22.65
C LEU A 14 18.88 11.43 21.69
N GLN A 15 17.60 11.02 21.72
CA GLN A 15 16.87 10.57 20.54
C GLN A 15 15.37 10.45 20.83
N THR A 16 14.71 11.58 21.12
CA THR A 16 13.31 11.70 20.70
C THR A 16 13.30 11.72 19.17
N PHE A 17 12.81 10.66 18.55
CA PHE A 17 12.55 10.63 17.11
C PHE A 17 11.59 11.78 16.77
N LYS A 18 12.10 12.84 16.15
CA LYS A 18 11.26 13.94 15.67
C LYS A 18 10.43 13.40 14.50
N LYS A 19 9.12 13.29 14.71
CA LYS A 19 8.17 12.95 13.64
C LYS A 19 8.22 14.05 12.56
N LEU A 20 8.61 13.67 11.34
CA LEU A 20 8.61 14.56 10.18
C LEU A 20 7.19 14.69 9.62
N ASN A 21 6.82 15.90 9.20
CA ASN A 21 5.53 16.23 8.61
C ASN A 21 5.72 16.69 7.17
N PHE A 22 5.91 15.75 6.26
CA PHE A 22 6.00 16.03 4.82
C PHE A 22 4.66 16.56 4.28
N PRO A 23 4.66 17.28 3.14
CA PRO A 23 3.43 17.62 2.46
C PRO A 23 2.68 16.37 1.98
N ILE A 24 1.39 16.51 1.73
CA ILE A 24 0.52 15.51 1.15
C ILE A 24 0.14 16.00 -0.24
N VAL A 25 0.40 15.18 -1.27
CA VAL A 25 0.10 15.49 -2.67
C VAL A 25 -1.05 14.60 -3.13
N SER A 26 -2.04 15.20 -3.80
CA SER A 26 -3.21 14.54 -4.37
C SER A 26 -3.40 15.02 -5.82
N PRO A 27 -3.93 14.20 -6.76
CA PRO A 27 -4.41 12.83 -6.55
C PRO A 27 -3.27 11.84 -6.28
N GLU A 28 -3.63 10.62 -5.86
CA GLU A 28 -2.71 9.47 -5.91
C GLU A 28 -2.21 9.22 -7.34
N PRO A 29 -1.17 8.39 -7.51
CA PRO A 29 -0.64 8.08 -8.84
C PRO A 29 -1.72 7.66 -9.84
N THR A 30 -1.75 8.32 -11.00
CA THR A 30 -2.79 8.13 -12.03
C THR A 30 -2.21 8.07 -13.44
N THR A 31 -3.02 7.59 -14.38
CA THR A 31 -2.73 7.62 -15.82
C THR A 31 -3.65 8.63 -16.49
N SER A 32 -3.13 9.37 -17.48
CA SER A 32 -3.87 10.31 -18.31
C SER A 32 -3.60 10.02 -19.78
N ASP A 33 -4.66 9.96 -20.58
CA ASP A 33 -4.57 9.79 -22.02
C ASP A 33 -4.68 11.14 -22.72
N ALA A 34 -3.92 11.31 -23.80
CA ALA A 34 -4.02 12.48 -24.65
C ALA A 34 -3.74 12.14 -26.12
N ILE A 35 -4.13 13.03 -27.02
CA ILE A 35 -4.02 12.84 -28.46
C ILE A 35 -2.90 13.72 -29.03
N ILE A 36 -2.13 13.18 -29.98
CA ILE A 36 -1.10 13.92 -30.72
C ILE A 36 -1.68 15.22 -31.31
N GLY A 37 -0.90 16.30 -31.24
CA GLY A 37 -1.26 17.63 -31.73
C GLY A 37 -2.18 18.41 -30.78
N GLY A 38 -2.83 17.74 -29.83
CA GLY A 38 -3.66 18.35 -28.81
C GLY A 38 -2.87 19.01 -27.67
N SER A 39 -3.59 19.33 -26.61
CA SER A 39 -3.02 19.78 -25.33
C SER A 39 -3.65 18.97 -24.19
N VAL A 40 -2.90 18.79 -23.10
CA VAL A 40 -3.37 18.12 -21.88
C VAL A 40 -3.08 18.99 -20.68
N THR A 41 -3.97 18.94 -19.69
CA THR A 41 -3.81 19.63 -18.41
C THR A 41 -3.73 18.61 -17.29
N LEU A 42 -2.59 18.57 -16.60
CA LEU A 42 -2.36 17.76 -15.42
C LEU A 42 -2.54 18.63 -14.19
N ALA A 43 -3.17 18.12 -13.13
CA ALA A 43 -3.49 18.92 -11.95
C ALA A 43 -3.16 18.15 -10.66
N CYS A 44 -2.64 18.87 -9.68
CA CYS A 44 -2.39 18.35 -8.35
C CYS A 44 -2.68 19.41 -7.28
N THR A 45 -3.11 18.94 -6.11
CA THR A 45 -3.31 19.71 -4.89
C THR A 45 -2.33 19.22 -3.84
N ILE A 46 -1.65 20.16 -3.20
CA ILE A 46 -0.65 19.91 -2.16
C ILE A 46 -1.18 20.53 -0.87
N THR A 47 -1.13 19.78 0.22
CA THR A 47 -1.52 20.24 1.55
C THR A 47 -0.42 19.92 2.55
N SER A 48 -0.23 20.77 3.55
CA SER A 48 0.76 20.60 4.62
C SER A 48 0.16 21.05 5.93
N SER A 49 0.11 20.15 6.90
CA SER A 49 -0.66 20.35 8.13
C SER A 49 0.08 21.13 9.21
N VAL A 50 1.42 21.07 9.21
CA VAL A 50 2.24 21.59 10.32
C VAL A 50 3.20 22.68 9.86
N HIS A 51 3.96 22.41 8.80
CA HIS A 51 4.97 23.34 8.30
C HIS A 51 4.56 23.95 6.97
N PRO A 52 4.91 25.21 6.71
CA PRO A 52 4.47 25.85 5.49
C PRO A 52 5.15 25.25 4.25
N LEU A 53 4.42 25.24 3.13
CA LEU A 53 4.95 24.94 1.82
C LEU A 53 6.03 25.97 1.45
N THR A 54 7.21 25.48 1.07
CA THR A 54 8.33 26.29 0.65
C THR A 54 8.44 26.35 -0.87
N SER A 55 8.10 25.28 -1.58
CA SER A 55 8.14 25.24 -3.04
C SER A 55 7.11 24.27 -3.64
N VAL A 56 6.68 24.57 -4.87
CA VAL A 56 5.86 23.70 -5.71
C VAL A 56 6.49 23.65 -7.10
N SER A 57 6.70 22.45 -7.63
CA SER A 57 7.35 22.26 -8.94
C SER A 57 6.83 21.04 -9.69
N TRP A 58 7.09 21.01 -10.98
CA TRP A 58 6.81 19.85 -11.84
C TRP A 58 8.11 19.27 -12.40
N THR A 59 8.21 17.95 -12.45
CA THR A 59 9.34 17.24 -13.06
C THR A 59 8.84 16.19 -14.04
N LYS A 60 9.44 16.10 -15.22
CA LYS A 60 9.21 15.05 -16.21
C LYS A 60 10.30 14.00 -16.09
N ASN A 61 9.93 12.74 -15.92
CA ASN A 61 10.84 11.61 -15.96
C ASN A 61 10.61 10.80 -17.22
N ASN A 62 11.62 10.73 -18.08
CA ASN A 62 11.61 9.91 -19.30
C ASN A 62 12.87 9.04 -19.32
N ALA A 63 12.70 7.72 -19.41
CA ALA A 63 13.77 6.73 -19.53
C ALA A 63 14.94 6.91 -18.51
N GLY A 64 14.62 7.31 -17.27
CA GLY A 64 15.61 7.53 -16.21
C GLY A 64 16.22 8.94 -16.14
N ALA A 65 15.98 9.80 -17.13
CA ALA A 65 16.32 11.22 -17.06
C ALA A 65 15.20 12.02 -16.37
N SER A 66 15.54 12.77 -15.33
CA SER A 66 14.63 13.67 -14.62
C SER A 66 14.89 15.11 -15.01
N GLN A 67 13.85 15.80 -15.49
CA GLN A 67 13.92 17.21 -15.89
C GLN A 67 12.91 18.04 -15.10
N THR A 68 13.38 19.05 -14.38
CA THR A 68 12.52 20.08 -13.80
C THR A 68 11.94 20.95 -14.90
N LEU A 69 10.62 21.10 -14.89
CA LEU A 69 9.89 21.89 -15.87
C LEU A 69 9.77 23.34 -15.42
N SER A 70 9.82 24.25 -16.39
CA SER A 70 9.56 25.68 -16.19
C SER A 70 8.54 26.15 -17.22
N THR A 71 7.80 27.21 -16.86
CA THR A 71 6.83 27.82 -17.78
C THR A 71 7.53 28.37 -19.02
N GLY A 72 6.99 28.04 -20.20
CA GLY A 72 7.48 28.43 -21.51
C GLY A 72 6.45 28.11 -22.60
N MET A 73 6.89 27.93 -23.85
CA MET A 73 5.97 27.63 -24.96
C MET A 73 5.34 26.23 -24.85
N LYS A 74 6.16 25.24 -24.47
CA LYS A 74 5.76 23.83 -24.39
C LYS A 74 4.95 23.52 -23.13
N TYR A 75 5.38 24.06 -22.00
CA TYR A 75 4.83 23.80 -20.67
C TYR A 75 4.32 25.09 -20.06
N VAL A 76 3.09 25.11 -19.56
CA VAL A 76 2.54 26.24 -18.81
C VAL A 76 2.18 25.76 -17.41
N ILE A 77 2.88 26.28 -16.40
CA ILE A 77 2.61 25.95 -15.00
C ILE A 77 1.82 27.10 -14.37
N ALA A 78 0.64 26.79 -13.85
CA ALA A 78 -0.15 27.73 -13.07
C ALA A 78 -0.29 27.22 -11.64
N ASN A 79 0.12 28.05 -10.68
CA ASN A 79 -0.02 27.78 -9.26
C ASN A 79 -1.11 28.69 -8.69
N VAL A 80 -2.17 28.10 -8.15
CA VAL A 80 -3.36 28.78 -7.66
C VAL A 80 -3.52 28.50 -6.17
N GLY A 81 -3.86 29.54 -5.42
CA GLY A 81 -4.16 29.40 -4.00
C GLY A 81 -2.97 28.93 -3.16
N LEU A 82 -1.72 29.19 -3.61
CA LEU A 82 -0.51 29.00 -2.81
C LEU A 82 -0.61 29.88 -1.56
N ASN A 83 -1.08 29.27 -0.48
CA ASN A 83 -0.96 29.82 0.85
C ASN A 83 0.11 29.03 1.62
N GLN A 84 0.34 29.42 2.87
CA GLN A 84 1.36 28.79 3.70
C GLN A 84 1.18 27.27 3.77
N ASN A 85 -0.04 26.71 3.70
CA ASN A 85 -0.27 25.29 3.98
C ASN A 85 -0.93 24.50 2.84
N ILE A 86 -1.45 25.17 1.81
CA ILE A 86 -2.18 24.55 0.71
C ILE A 86 -1.73 25.20 -0.59
N GLY A 87 -1.57 24.40 -1.64
CA GLY A 87 -1.27 24.87 -2.99
C GLY A 87 -1.95 24.01 -4.04
N SER A 88 -2.58 24.63 -5.03
CA SER A 88 -3.03 23.94 -6.24
C SER A 88 -2.10 24.26 -7.39
N THR A 89 -1.72 23.27 -8.18
CA THR A 89 -0.86 23.48 -9.35
C THR A 89 -1.36 22.70 -10.55
N THR A 90 -1.30 23.33 -11.72
CA THR A 90 -1.68 22.73 -12.99
C THR A 90 -0.55 22.88 -13.99
N LEU A 91 -0.23 21.81 -14.70
CA LEU A 91 0.71 21.75 -15.81
C LEU A 91 -0.06 21.54 -17.12
N ILE A 92 -0.02 22.53 -18.00
CA ILE A 92 -0.56 22.44 -19.35
C ILE A 92 0.59 22.11 -20.30
N ILE A 93 0.42 21.07 -21.12
CA ILE A 93 1.40 20.65 -22.12
C ILE A 93 0.80 20.88 -23.50
N ASN A 94 1.44 21.77 -24.28
CA ASN A 94 0.95 22.18 -25.59
C ASN A 94 1.55 21.34 -26.72
N SER A 95 0.83 21.24 -27.84
CA SER A 95 1.30 20.61 -29.08
C SER A 95 1.91 19.23 -28.84
N LEU A 96 1.11 18.32 -28.29
CA LEU A 96 1.56 17.00 -27.84
C LEU A 96 2.21 16.19 -28.98
N SER A 97 3.31 15.53 -28.68
CA SER A 97 3.99 14.58 -29.56
C SER A 97 4.35 13.30 -28.80
N SER A 98 4.70 12.22 -29.49
CA SER A 98 5.09 10.95 -28.85
C SER A 98 6.23 11.09 -27.82
N SER A 99 7.10 12.09 -27.96
CA SER A 99 8.17 12.37 -26.98
C SER A 99 7.68 12.94 -25.65
N ASP A 100 6.42 13.36 -25.57
CA ASP A 100 5.79 13.82 -24.33
C ASP A 100 5.27 12.68 -23.47
N GLU A 101 5.17 11.46 -24.01
CA GLU A 101 4.86 10.27 -23.22
C GLU A 101 5.95 10.04 -22.17
N ALA A 102 5.57 10.19 -20.91
CA ALA A 102 6.49 10.19 -19.78
C ALA A 102 5.72 10.10 -18.46
N ASN A 103 6.46 9.92 -17.37
CA ASN A 103 5.92 10.03 -16.03
C ASN A 103 6.18 11.45 -15.47
N TYR A 104 5.12 12.20 -15.23
CA TYR A 104 5.15 13.56 -14.71
C TYR A 104 4.92 13.56 -13.20
N PHE A 105 5.71 14.33 -12.45
CA PHE A 105 5.59 14.41 -11.01
C PHE A 105 5.28 15.84 -10.59
N CYS A 106 4.24 15.99 -9.77
CA CYS A 106 4.01 17.21 -9.02
C CYS A 106 4.70 17.09 -7.66
N ASN A 107 5.55 18.06 -7.34
CA ASN A 107 6.37 18.05 -6.13
C ASN A 107 5.95 19.21 -5.22
N GLY A 108 5.70 18.90 -3.96
CA GLY A 108 5.52 19.87 -2.88
C GLY A 108 6.63 19.74 -1.86
N GLU A 109 7.26 20.85 -1.49
CA GLU A 109 8.34 20.90 -0.51
C GLU A 109 7.91 21.70 0.72
N ASN A 110 8.34 21.23 1.89
CA ASN A 110 8.37 22.01 3.12
C ASN A 110 9.71 21.79 3.84
N GLN A 111 9.88 22.37 5.02
CA GLN A 111 11.14 22.25 5.78
C GLN A 111 11.50 20.83 6.23
N ASP A 112 10.54 19.90 6.29
CA ASP A 112 10.78 18.51 6.64
C ASP A 112 11.08 17.64 5.41
N GLY A 113 10.75 18.12 4.21
CA GLY A 113 11.20 17.54 2.94
C GLY A 113 10.19 17.65 1.80
N VAL A 114 10.33 16.75 0.82
CA VAL A 114 9.57 16.76 -0.44
C VAL A 114 8.63 15.56 -0.50
N ALA A 115 7.38 15.82 -0.87
CA ALA A 115 6.41 14.82 -1.27
C ALA A 115 6.02 15.03 -2.73
N SER A 116 5.68 13.93 -3.41
CA SER A 116 5.37 13.95 -4.83
C SER A 116 4.24 12.97 -5.16
N SER A 117 3.46 13.30 -6.19
CA SER A 117 2.55 12.36 -6.86
C SER A 117 2.87 12.31 -8.34
N SER A 118 2.60 11.16 -8.97
CA SER A 118 3.01 10.83 -10.34
C SER A 118 1.81 10.66 -11.27
N ILE A 119 1.90 11.20 -12.48
CA ILE A 119 0.89 11.08 -13.52
C ILE A 119 1.57 10.55 -14.78
N ILE A 120 1.18 9.35 -15.21
CA ILE A 120 1.70 8.73 -16.44
C ILE A 120 0.88 9.28 -17.60
N LEU A 121 1.51 10.02 -18.50
CA LEU A 121 0.87 10.54 -19.71
C LEU A 121 1.07 9.56 -20.86
N GLN A 122 -0.01 9.04 -21.42
CA GLN A 122 -0.01 8.19 -22.62
C GLN A 122 -0.53 8.97 -23.82
N ILE A 123 0.11 8.78 -24.98
CA ILE A 123 -0.21 9.56 -26.18
C ILE A 123 -0.68 8.66 -27.32
N SER A 124 -1.91 8.86 -27.74
CA SER A 124 -2.51 8.15 -28.87
C SER A 124 -2.55 9.01 -30.13
N ALA A 125 -2.36 8.38 -31.29
CA ALA A 125 -2.61 9.04 -32.57
C ALA A 125 -4.11 9.24 -32.79
N GLN A 126 -4.49 10.36 -33.40
CA GLN A 126 -5.87 10.55 -33.82
C GLN A 126 -6.15 9.63 -35.01
N THR A 127 -7.02 8.64 -34.84
CA THR A 127 -7.59 7.92 -35.99
C THR A 127 -8.66 8.83 -36.60
N THR A 128 -8.28 9.58 -37.64
CA THR A 128 -9.26 10.23 -38.49
C THR A 128 -10.06 9.14 -39.18
N THR A 129 -11.25 8.84 -38.69
CA THR A 129 -12.24 8.10 -39.46
C THR A 129 -12.70 9.03 -40.58
N GLU A 130 -12.01 8.98 -41.73
CA GLU A 130 -12.58 9.52 -42.96
C GLU A 130 -13.92 8.80 -43.19
N ILE A 131 -15.01 9.56 -43.14
CA ILE A 131 -16.32 9.10 -43.56
C ILE A 131 -16.25 9.00 -45.09
N THR A 132 -15.67 7.92 -45.58
CA THR A 132 -15.69 7.57 -47.00
C THR A 132 -17.07 7.02 -47.32
N THR A 133 -17.87 7.86 -47.98
CA THR A 133 -19.14 7.51 -48.61
C THR A 133 -18.94 6.26 -49.47
N GLU A 134 -19.64 5.18 -49.12
CA GLU A 134 -19.65 3.91 -49.83
C GLU A 134 -20.24 4.07 -51.24
N GLU A 135 -19.48 3.72 -52.27
CA GLU A 135 -20.05 3.15 -53.50
C GLU A 135 -19.65 1.67 -53.59
N THR A 136 -20.69 0.84 -53.55
CA THR A 136 -20.69 -0.61 -53.73
C THR A 136 -20.29 -0.99 -55.16
N THR A 137 -19.39 -1.96 -55.35
CA THR A 137 -19.55 -3.12 -56.25
C THR A 137 -18.38 -4.12 -56.11
N THR A 138 -18.78 -5.38 -56.02
CA THR A 138 -18.10 -6.68 -55.88
C THR A 138 -17.04 -7.05 -56.93
N GLU A 139 -15.95 -7.75 -56.54
CA GLU A 139 -15.72 -9.20 -56.79
C GLU A 139 -14.30 -9.71 -56.37
N ILE A 140 -14.30 -10.72 -55.48
CA ILE A 140 -13.60 -12.05 -55.42
C ILE A 140 -12.08 -12.20 -55.74
N THR A 141 -11.39 -12.92 -54.83
CA THR A 141 -10.31 -13.96 -55.00
C THR A 141 -9.00 -13.60 -54.26
N THR A 142 -8.81 -14.11 -53.04
CA THR A 142 -7.92 -15.24 -52.63
C THR A 142 -6.42 -14.95 -52.72
N GLU A 143 -5.72 -14.93 -51.59
CA GLU A 143 -4.58 -15.82 -51.29
C GLU A 143 -4.02 -15.60 -49.87
N GLU A 144 -3.68 -16.72 -49.24
CA GLU A 144 -3.03 -16.85 -47.94
C GLU A 144 -1.57 -16.39 -48.03
N THR A 145 -1.01 -15.77 -46.99
CA THR A 145 0.44 -15.81 -46.76
C THR A 145 0.76 -15.72 -45.27
N THR A 146 1.20 -16.86 -44.77
CA THR A 146 1.95 -17.09 -43.53
C THR A 146 3.28 -16.33 -43.52
N THR A 147 3.63 -15.71 -42.40
CA THR A 147 5.00 -15.45 -41.90
C THR A 147 4.87 -14.64 -40.59
N GLU A 148 5.73 -14.69 -39.59
CA GLU A 148 6.71 -15.62 -39.04
C GLU A 148 7.04 -14.98 -37.68
N ILE A 149 6.89 -15.72 -36.57
CA ILE A 149 7.13 -15.18 -35.22
C ILE A 149 8.65 -15.25 -34.97
N THR A 150 9.33 -14.14 -35.19
CA THR A 150 10.73 -13.98 -34.75
C THR A 150 10.75 -13.52 -33.30
N THR A 151 11.19 -14.42 -32.42
CA THR A 151 11.49 -14.14 -31.02
C THR A 151 12.94 -13.69 -30.95
N GLU A 152 13.21 -12.47 -30.49
CA GLU A 152 14.58 -12.03 -30.17
C GLU A 152 14.74 -11.83 -28.66
N GLU A 153 15.67 -12.62 -28.10
CA GLU A 153 16.20 -12.51 -26.76
C GLU A 153 17.02 -11.21 -26.61
N THR A 154 16.67 -10.35 -25.65
CA THR A 154 17.56 -9.27 -25.22
C THR A 154 18.40 -9.66 -24.01
N THR A 155 19.67 -9.90 -24.32
CA THR A 155 20.85 -10.02 -23.49
C THR A 155 20.98 -8.89 -22.45
N LYS A 156 21.22 -9.26 -21.19
CA LYS A 156 21.61 -8.33 -20.11
C LYS A 156 23.02 -7.79 -20.37
N LEU A 157 23.18 -6.48 -20.53
CA LEU A 157 24.48 -5.83 -20.31
C LEU A 157 24.58 -5.38 -18.85
N GLN A 158 25.43 -6.07 -18.10
CA GLN A 158 26.10 -5.53 -16.93
C GLN A 158 27.10 -4.47 -17.39
N GLN A 159 27.13 -3.31 -16.74
CA GLN A 159 28.32 -2.45 -16.83
C GLN A 159 28.70 -1.87 -15.47
N THR A 160 29.74 -2.49 -14.92
CA THR A 160 30.62 -2.01 -13.86
C THR A 160 31.16 -0.62 -14.20
N THR A 161 31.07 0.32 -13.27
CA THR A 161 31.85 1.56 -13.31
C THR A 161 32.61 1.71 -12.00
N THR A 162 33.91 1.47 -12.07
CA THR A 162 34.90 1.80 -11.04
C THR A 162 35.04 3.32 -10.94
N VAL A 163 34.69 3.91 -9.80
CA VAL A 163 35.05 5.28 -9.44
C VAL A 163 35.85 5.25 -8.15
N THR A 164 37.11 5.64 -8.30
CA THR A 164 38.18 5.70 -7.30
C THR A 164 37.78 6.61 -6.13
N GLY A 165 38.09 6.16 -4.91
CA GLY A 165 37.64 6.75 -3.65
C GLY A 165 38.10 8.19 -3.42
N GLY A 166 37.14 9.02 -3.00
CA GLY A 166 37.38 10.29 -2.32
C GLY A 166 36.87 10.19 -0.88
N SER A 167 37.78 10.29 0.08
CA SER A 167 37.49 10.38 1.51
C SER A 167 37.14 11.82 1.87
N CYS A 168 36.03 12.04 2.57
CA CYS A 168 35.70 13.35 3.16
C CYS A 168 36.05 13.29 4.65
N THR A 169 37.07 14.04 5.08
CA THR A 169 37.32 14.30 6.49
C THR A 169 36.73 15.66 6.87
N CYS A 170 35.85 15.68 7.86
CA CYS A 170 35.29 16.91 8.40
C CYS A 170 36.30 17.52 9.38
N HIS A 171 36.78 18.73 9.09
CA HIS A 171 37.53 19.55 10.03
C HIS A 171 36.68 20.78 10.39
N SER A 172 36.40 20.90 11.69
CA SER A 172 35.87 22.05 12.44
C SER A 172 34.54 22.69 12.03
N ASP A 173 33.75 22.96 13.07
CA ASP A 173 32.44 23.59 13.10
C ASP A 173 32.32 24.86 12.23
N THR A 174 31.58 24.76 11.12
CA THR A 174 30.63 25.78 10.65
C THR A 174 29.88 25.28 9.41
N ALA A 175 28.55 25.18 9.53
CA ALA A 175 27.55 25.04 8.46
C ALA A 175 27.83 23.97 7.37
N CYS A 176 27.29 22.77 7.59
CA CYS A 176 27.09 21.80 6.51
C CYS A 176 26.02 22.36 5.55
N THR A 177 26.45 22.88 4.40
CA THR A 177 25.53 23.21 3.31
C THR A 177 24.93 21.92 2.78
N VAL A 178 23.63 21.78 2.95
CA VAL A 178 22.85 20.64 2.48
C VAL A 178 22.97 20.59 0.95
N LEU A 179 23.81 19.68 0.45
CA LEU A 179 23.75 19.24 -0.92
C LEU A 179 22.34 18.67 -1.12
N ARG A 180 21.55 19.30 -2.01
CA ARG A 180 20.28 18.78 -2.48
C ARG A 180 20.56 17.48 -3.23
N VAL A 181 20.60 16.38 -2.50
CA VAL A 181 20.66 15.05 -3.10
C VAL A 181 19.24 14.53 -3.15
N PHE A 182 18.80 14.26 -4.37
CA PHE A 182 17.66 13.41 -4.67
C PHE A 182 17.59 12.20 -3.72
N ARG A 183 16.38 11.74 -3.46
CA ARG A 183 15.93 10.73 -2.49
C ARG A 183 16.65 9.35 -2.48
N TRP A 184 17.78 9.19 -3.18
CA TRP A 184 18.63 8.01 -3.20
C TRP A 184 19.89 8.11 -2.32
N ALA A 185 20.21 9.26 -1.71
CA ALA A 185 21.42 9.40 -0.88
C ALA A 185 21.33 8.92 0.58
N TYR A 186 20.19 8.38 1.02
CA TYR A 186 20.06 7.79 2.35
C TYR A 186 20.39 6.28 2.40
N LEU A 187 20.99 5.72 1.35
CA LEU A 187 21.41 4.31 1.29
C LEU A 187 22.88 4.15 0.89
N LYS A 188 23.77 5.02 1.36
CA LYS A 188 25.21 4.90 1.10
C LYS A 188 26.01 4.88 2.40
N ASP A 189 25.73 3.90 3.26
CA ASP A 189 26.69 3.44 4.28
C ASP A 189 26.40 2.03 4.84
N SER A 190 25.74 1.16 4.08
CA SER A 190 25.65 -0.24 4.43
C SER A 190 26.13 -1.12 3.27
N ASN A 191 27.25 -1.78 3.48
CA ASN A 191 27.53 -3.07 2.83
C ASN A 191 26.54 -4.12 3.38
N LEU A 192 25.23 -3.86 3.26
CA LEU A 192 24.19 -4.83 3.60
C LEU A 192 23.85 -5.63 2.36
N THR A 193 23.84 -6.95 2.52
CA THR A 193 23.49 -7.86 1.44
C THR A 193 21.97 -7.79 1.18
N PHE A 194 21.56 -8.06 -0.06
CA PHE A 194 20.15 -8.04 -0.47
C PHE A 194 19.24 -8.93 0.42
N GLU A 195 19.78 -10.00 0.99
CA GLU A 195 19.01 -10.89 1.88
C GLU A 195 18.77 -10.29 3.28
N GLU A 196 19.68 -9.46 3.80
CA GLU A 196 19.48 -8.76 5.08
C GLU A 196 18.40 -7.67 4.97
N ILE A 197 18.36 -6.94 3.84
CA ILE A 197 17.33 -5.93 3.56
C ILE A 197 15.94 -6.58 3.44
N LYS A 198 15.88 -7.77 2.87
CA LYS A 198 14.63 -8.52 2.68
C LYS A 198 14.04 -9.02 3.99
N GLU A 199 14.89 -9.40 4.95
CA GLU A 199 14.46 -9.86 6.26
C GLU A 199 13.92 -8.69 7.11
N GLU A 200 14.60 -7.54 7.09
CA GLU A 200 14.14 -6.32 7.75
C GLU A 200 12.83 -5.79 7.14
N MET A 201 12.72 -5.77 5.80
CA MET A 201 11.47 -5.40 5.13
C MET A 201 10.32 -6.35 5.45
N LYS A 202 10.59 -7.64 5.69
CA LYS A 202 9.57 -8.63 6.00
C LYS A 202 8.98 -8.42 7.39
N GLU A 203 9.82 -8.07 8.36
CA GLU A 203 9.39 -7.74 9.73
C GLU A 203 8.47 -6.51 9.75
N TYR A 204 8.86 -5.44 9.05
CA TYR A 204 8.00 -4.26 8.87
C TYR A 204 6.66 -4.59 8.20
N LEU A 205 6.67 -5.49 7.22
CA LEU A 205 5.47 -5.89 6.50
C LEU A 205 4.52 -6.73 7.38
N ASP A 206 5.07 -7.53 8.29
CA ASP A 206 4.28 -8.30 9.26
C ASP A 206 3.77 -7.42 10.42
N GLU A 207 4.52 -6.39 10.83
CA GLU A 207 4.04 -5.38 11.77
C GLU A 207 2.87 -4.57 11.18
N LEU A 208 3.01 -4.08 9.95
CA LEU A 208 1.95 -3.37 9.24
C LEU A 208 0.71 -4.27 9.07
N LYS A 209 0.88 -5.53 8.66
CA LYS A 209 -0.22 -6.50 8.62
C LYS A 209 -0.89 -6.64 9.98
N SER A 210 -0.15 -6.78 11.07
CA SER A 210 -0.73 -6.93 12.41
C SER A 210 -1.55 -5.72 12.83
N ASN A 211 -1.07 -4.51 12.53
CA ASN A 211 -1.71 -3.26 12.89
C ASN A 211 -2.97 -2.96 12.05
N LEU A 212 -2.98 -3.43 10.79
CA LEU A 212 -4.11 -3.33 9.87
C LEU A 212 -5.09 -4.51 9.96
N THR A 213 -4.74 -5.58 10.68
CA THR A 213 -5.64 -6.72 10.87
C THR A 213 -6.66 -6.38 11.95
N VAL A 214 -7.82 -5.89 11.52
CA VAL A 214 -9.00 -5.74 12.39
C VAL A 214 -9.33 -7.11 12.99
N ASP A 215 -9.27 -7.22 14.32
CA ASP A 215 -9.66 -8.45 15.01
C ASP A 215 -11.12 -8.78 14.68
N GLN A 216 -11.32 -9.77 13.81
CA GLN A 216 -12.64 -10.18 13.36
C GLN A 216 -13.57 -10.54 14.52
N LYS A 217 -13.03 -10.92 15.69
CA LYS A 217 -13.83 -11.23 16.90
C LYS A 217 -14.45 -10.00 17.56
N THR A 218 -13.88 -8.81 17.33
CA THR A 218 -14.38 -7.52 17.85
C THR A 218 -15.26 -6.77 16.84
N THR A 219 -15.34 -7.25 15.61
CA THR A 219 -16.19 -6.61 14.60
C THR A 219 -17.66 -6.65 15.01
N THR A 220 -18.38 -5.58 14.70
CA THR A 220 -19.83 -5.46 14.92
C THR A 220 -20.59 -6.62 14.27
N ALA A 221 -20.08 -7.18 13.17
CA ALA A 221 -20.63 -8.36 12.51
C ALA A 221 -20.49 -9.64 13.35
N ALA A 222 -19.33 -9.89 13.96
CA ALA A 222 -19.12 -11.05 14.84
C ALA A 222 -19.87 -10.92 16.17
N ILE A 223 -19.96 -9.71 16.72
CA ILE A 223 -20.77 -9.41 17.91
C ILE A 223 -22.26 -9.63 17.61
N ARG A 224 -22.75 -9.17 16.45
CA ARG A 224 -24.15 -9.38 16.00
C ARG A 224 -24.49 -10.84 15.71
N ARG A 225 -23.52 -11.75 15.57
CA ARG A 225 -23.80 -13.19 15.43
C ARG A 225 -24.12 -13.86 16.78
N LYS A 226 -23.79 -13.21 17.90
CA LYS A 226 -23.93 -13.76 19.26
C LYS A 226 -25.12 -13.18 20.05
N ILE A 227 -26.12 -12.60 19.38
CA ILE A 227 -27.35 -12.13 20.05
C ILE A 227 -28.30 -13.33 20.27
N SER A 228 -27.96 -14.15 21.26
CA SER A 228 -28.99 -14.95 21.95
C SER A 228 -29.75 -13.99 22.85
N VAL A 229 -30.77 -13.33 22.30
CA VAL A 229 -31.64 -12.45 23.08
C VAL A 229 -32.49 -13.33 24.00
N ARG A 230 -32.43 -13.06 25.31
CA ARG A 230 -33.25 -13.75 26.29
C ARG A 230 -34.71 -13.33 26.08
N ASP A 231 -35.47 -14.16 25.38
CA ASP A 231 -36.88 -13.90 25.12
C ASP A 231 -37.70 -14.37 26.34
N ASN A 232 -38.12 -13.41 27.17
CA ASN A 232 -38.96 -13.65 28.35
C ASN A 232 -40.45 -13.67 28.02
N ARG A 233 -40.84 -13.67 26.74
CA ARG A 233 -42.24 -13.85 26.36
C ARG A 233 -42.73 -15.19 26.88
N THR A 234 -43.88 -15.18 27.55
CA THR A 234 -44.45 -16.38 28.21
C THR A 234 -44.59 -17.56 27.25
N SER A 235 -44.89 -17.29 25.98
CA SER A 235 -44.93 -18.32 24.93
C SER A 235 -43.57 -18.95 24.66
N ALA A 236 -42.49 -18.15 24.57
CA ALA A 236 -41.13 -18.65 24.34
C ALA A 236 -40.63 -19.50 25.53
N VAL A 237 -40.88 -19.05 26.75
CA VAL A 237 -40.55 -19.80 27.97
C VAL A 237 -41.38 -21.10 28.06
N SER A 238 -42.66 -21.05 27.69
CA SER A 238 -43.55 -22.22 27.69
C SER A 238 -43.16 -23.28 26.67
N VAL A 239 -42.72 -22.89 25.47
CA VAL A 239 -42.27 -23.85 24.45
C VAL A 239 -40.93 -24.46 24.83
N GLY A 240 -40.01 -23.65 25.38
CA GLY A 240 -38.71 -24.12 25.86
C GLY A 240 -38.83 -25.11 27.03
N SER A 241 -39.69 -24.81 28.02
CA SER A 241 -39.90 -25.70 29.17
C SER A 241 -40.57 -27.03 28.79
N THR A 242 -41.54 -26.99 27.89
CA THR A 242 -42.24 -28.20 27.42
C THR A 242 -41.28 -29.14 26.70
N GLY A 243 -40.39 -28.61 25.85
CA GLY A 243 -39.40 -29.42 25.14
C GLY A 243 -38.40 -30.13 26.08
N ILE A 244 -37.96 -29.44 27.13
CA ILE A 244 -37.05 -30.03 28.13
C ILE A 244 -37.72 -31.19 28.87
N ILE A 245 -38.97 -31.02 29.28
CA ILE A 245 -39.73 -32.06 29.99
C ILE A 245 -39.88 -33.30 29.08
N LEU A 246 -40.19 -33.09 27.80
CA LEU A 246 -40.37 -34.17 26.82
C LEU A 246 -39.08 -34.97 26.58
N LEU A 247 -37.91 -34.35 26.68
CA LEU A 247 -36.61 -35.03 26.56
C LEU A 247 -36.17 -35.73 27.85
N ILE A 248 -36.48 -35.16 29.02
CA ILE A 248 -36.03 -35.69 30.30
C ILE A 248 -36.83 -36.94 30.71
N ILE A 249 -38.13 -36.99 30.44
CA ILE A 249 -38.98 -38.15 30.80
C ILE A 249 -38.45 -39.48 30.24
N PRO A 250 -38.17 -39.63 28.93
CA PRO A 250 -37.63 -40.88 28.40
C PRO A 250 -36.21 -41.17 28.90
N ALA A 251 -35.38 -40.14 29.12
CA ALA A 251 -34.05 -40.32 29.69
C ALA A 251 -34.12 -40.91 31.12
N ILE A 252 -34.97 -40.35 31.98
CA ILE A 252 -35.20 -40.88 33.33
C ILE A 252 -35.73 -42.32 33.28
N PHE A 253 -36.63 -42.63 32.34
CA PHE A 253 -37.14 -43.99 32.18
C PHE A 253 -36.01 -44.98 31.86
N ILE A 254 -35.12 -44.66 30.91
CA ILE A 254 -33.95 -45.49 30.57
C ILE A 254 -33.05 -45.66 31.81
N PHE A 255 -32.72 -44.56 32.49
CA PHE A 255 -31.91 -44.62 33.71
C PHE A 255 -32.56 -45.45 34.82
N SER A 256 -33.89 -45.41 34.94
CA SER A 256 -34.60 -46.20 35.95
C SER A 256 -34.51 -47.70 35.68
N LEU A 257 -34.58 -48.13 34.40
CA LEU A 257 -34.42 -49.53 34.02
C LEU A 257 -33.01 -50.03 34.31
N ASP A 258 -31.99 -49.23 34.00
CA ASP A 258 -30.60 -49.59 34.31
C ASP A 258 -30.32 -49.58 35.81
N PHE A 259 -30.91 -48.64 36.55
CA PHE A 259 -30.75 -48.54 38.01
C PHE A 259 -31.33 -49.76 38.72
N THR A 260 -32.50 -50.27 38.29
CA THR A 260 -33.07 -51.49 38.88
C THR A 260 -32.15 -52.70 38.70
N ARG A 261 -31.53 -52.88 37.53
CA ARG A 261 -30.55 -53.93 37.27
C ARG A 261 -29.30 -53.77 38.14
N PHE A 262 -28.83 -52.54 38.31
CA PHE A 262 -27.68 -52.23 39.15
C PHE A 262 -27.92 -52.58 40.63
N ILE A 263 -29.11 -52.27 41.16
CA ILE A 263 -29.47 -52.63 42.54
C ILE A 263 -29.54 -54.16 42.71
N GLN A 264 -30.14 -54.87 41.75
CA GLN A 264 -30.16 -56.35 41.78
C GLN A 264 -28.74 -56.94 41.75
N TYR A 265 -27.86 -56.38 40.93
CA TYR A 265 -26.44 -56.76 40.90
C TYR A 265 -25.75 -56.56 42.25
N ILE A 266 -25.95 -55.40 42.90
CA ILE A 266 -25.37 -55.12 44.22
C ILE A 266 -25.93 -56.09 45.28
N GLN A 267 -27.24 -56.34 45.29
CA GLN A 267 -27.85 -57.25 46.25
C GLN A 267 -27.33 -58.68 46.08
N ASN A 268 -27.18 -59.16 44.85
CA ASN A 268 -26.60 -60.46 44.57
C ASN A 268 -25.13 -60.55 44.99
N ARG A 269 -24.33 -59.50 44.74
CA ARG A 269 -22.93 -59.44 45.19
C ARG A 269 -22.80 -59.45 46.72
N LYS A 270 -23.71 -58.77 47.44
CA LYS A 270 -23.77 -58.83 48.90
C LYS A 270 -24.12 -60.23 49.41
N ARG A 271 -25.05 -60.94 48.75
CA ARG A 271 -25.36 -62.34 49.09
C ARG A 271 -24.15 -63.26 48.88
N THR A 272 -23.43 -63.16 47.76
CA THR A 272 -22.27 -64.03 47.49
C THR A 272 -21.10 -63.82 48.46
N ASN A 273 -20.91 -62.60 48.99
CA ASN A 273 -19.86 -62.33 49.97
C ASN A 273 -20.18 -62.86 51.38
N ASN A 274 -21.44 -63.15 51.70
CA ASN A 274 -21.84 -63.72 53.00
C ASN A 274 -21.68 -65.25 53.07
N TYR A 275 -21.31 -65.91 51.96
CA TYR A 275 -21.10 -67.38 51.87
C TYR A 275 -19.62 -67.77 51.70
N LYS A 276 -18.68 -66.82 51.87
CA LYS A 276 -17.23 -67.07 51.99
C LYS A 276 -16.78 -66.76 53.41
#